data_AF-A0A2T5AIV1-F1
#
_entry.id   AF-A0A2T5AIV1-F1
#
_cell.length_a   1.000
_cell.length_b   1.000
_cell.length_c   1.000
_cell.angle_alpha   90.00
_cell.angle_beta   90.00
_cell.angle_gamma   90.00
#
_symmetry.space_group_name_H-M   'P 1'
#
loop_
_entity.id
_entity.type
_entity.pdbx_description
1 polymer ?
#
loop_
_entity_poly.entity_id
_entity_poly.type
_entity_poly.pdbx_seq_one_letter_code
_entity_poly.pdbx_strand_id
1 'polypeptide(L)' 'MLGFIGKLVETTVDVVTLPVALAADVVTMGGALNDRARPYTVDKAGRIIKNAVDAVEMLAK' A
#
# COMPACT_ATOMS: atom_id res chain seq x y z
N MET A 1 12.48 8.40 15.44
CA MET A 1 13.39 8.14 14.30
C MET A 1 13.27 6.73 13.74
N LEU A 2 13.48 5.64 14.51
CA LEU A 2 13.37 4.25 14.00
C LEU A 2 12.01 3.93 13.32
N GLY A 3 10.89 4.38 13.92
CA GLY A 3 9.57 4.16 13.32
C GLY A 3 9.32 4.92 12.01
N PHE A 4 9.98 6.06 11.80
CA PHE A 4 9.88 6.83 10.55
C PHE A 4 10.61 6.10 9.41
N ILE A 5 11.82 5.59 9.68
CA ILE A 5 12.59 4.79 8.70
C ILE A 5 11.82 3.52 8.32
N GLY A 6 11.20 2.84 9.30
CA GLY A 6 10.35 1.67 9.04
C GLY A 6 9.21 1.96 8.06
N LYS A 7 8.48 3.07 8.26
CA LYS A 7 7.37 3.49 7.37
C LYS A 7 7.84 3.85 5.97
N LEU A 8 9.02 4.48 5.83
CA LEU A 8 9.60 4.78 4.52
C LEU A 8 9.98 3.50 3.75
N VAL A 9 10.57 2.53 4.44
CA VAL A 9 10.89 1.22 3.83
C VAL A 9 9.61 0.52 3.39
N GLU A 10 8.60 0.45 4.25
CA GLU A 10 7.30 -0.18 3.93
C GLU A 10 6.62 0.48 2.73
N THR A 11 6.61 1.82 2.68
CA THR A 11 6.08 2.60 1.55
C THR A 11 6.85 2.30 0.26
N THR A 12 8.18 2.25 0.33
CA THR A 12 9.03 1.94 -0.83
C THR A 12 8.73 0.54 -1.37
N VAL A 13 8.64 -0.46 -0.47
CA VAL A 13 8.26 -1.83 -0.84
C VAL A 13 6.87 -1.84 -1.47
N ASP A 14 5.91 -1.12 -0.89
CA ASP A 14 4.54 -1.10 -1.38
C ASP A 14 4.42 -0.49 -2.79
N VAL A 15 5.18 0.58 -3.07
CA VAL A 15 5.29 1.22 -4.39
C VAL A 15 5.93 0.29 -5.40
N VAL A 16 7.08 -0.32 -5.08
CA VAL A 16 7.80 -1.23 -5.99
C VAL A 16 6.97 -2.47 -6.33
N THR A 17 6.14 -2.93 -5.39
CA THR A 17 5.26 -4.08 -5.59
C THR A 17 3.84 -3.71 -6.03
N LEU A 18 3.57 -2.44 -6.33
CA LEU A 18 2.29 -1.98 -6.89
C LEU A 18 1.95 -2.65 -8.24
N PRO A 19 2.88 -2.85 -9.18
CA PRO A 19 2.58 -3.54 -10.45
C PRO A 19 2.09 -4.99 -10.25
N VAL A 20 2.56 -5.68 -9.21
CA VAL A 20 2.12 -7.03 -8.88
C VAL A 20 0.64 -7.04 -8.49
N ALA A 21 0.20 -6.03 -7.75
CA ALA A 21 -1.21 -5.90 -7.37
C ALA A 21 -2.11 -5.55 -8.57
N LEU A 22 -1.61 -4.74 -9.51
CA LEU A 22 -2.32 -4.50 -10.77
C LEU A 22 -2.50 -5.79 -11.57
N ALA A 23 -1.44 -6.60 -11.69
CA ALA A 23 -1.52 -7.91 -12.35
C ALA A 23 -2.51 -8.85 -11.63
N ALA A 24 -2.48 -8.86 -10.29
CA ALA A 24 -3.44 -9.62 -9.49
C ALA A 24 -4.87 -9.15 -9.74
N ASP A 25 -5.13 -7.84 -9.79
CA ASP A 25 -6.45 -7.28 -10.11
C ASP A 25 -6.89 -7.68 -11.52
N VAL A 26 -6.02 -7.69 -12.53
CA VAL A 26 -6.39 -8.13 -13.88
C VAL A 26 -6.82 -9.60 -13.90
N VAL A 27 -6.03 -10.48 -13.26
CA VAL A 27 -6.30 -11.93 -13.26
C VAL A 27 -7.51 -12.27 -12.40
N THR A 28 -7.79 -11.50 -11.35
CA THR A 28 -8.86 -11.77 -10.37
C THR A 28 -10.12 -10.94 -10.59
N MET A 29 -10.20 -10.19 -11.69
CA MET A 29 -11.27 -9.21 -11.96
C MET A 29 -11.47 -8.21 -10.81
N GLY A 30 -10.39 -7.56 -10.39
CA GLY A 30 -10.35 -6.60 -9.28
C GLY A 30 -10.55 -7.24 -7.91
N GLY A 31 -10.22 -8.53 -7.77
CA GLY A 31 -10.41 -9.30 -6.54
C GLY A 31 -11.76 -9.99 -6.42
N ALA A 32 -12.69 -9.81 -7.38
CA ALA A 32 -14.02 -10.42 -7.35
C ALA A 32 -13.96 -11.95 -7.36
N LEU A 33 -13.00 -12.54 -8.08
CA LEU A 33 -12.81 -13.99 -8.13
C LEU A 33 -12.26 -14.58 -6.82
N ASN A 34 -11.75 -13.74 -5.92
CA ASN A 34 -11.18 -14.13 -4.63
C ASN A 34 -12.00 -13.58 -3.45
N ASP A 35 -13.29 -13.26 -3.66
CA ASP A 35 -14.21 -12.73 -2.64
C ASP A 35 -13.67 -11.51 -1.87
N ARG A 36 -12.83 -10.70 -2.53
CA ARG A 36 -12.29 -9.49 -1.90
C ARG A 36 -13.30 -8.36 -1.97
N ALA A 37 -13.43 -7.64 -0.86
CA ALA A 37 -14.24 -6.43 -0.78
C ALA A 37 -13.67 -5.26 -1.62
N ARG A 38 -12.36 -5.26 -1.91
CA ARG A 38 -11.69 -4.22 -2.69
C ARG A 38 -10.53 -4.79 -3.53
N PRO A 39 -10.16 -4.13 -4.65
CA PRO A 39 -9.00 -4.49 -5.45
C PRO A 39 -7.68 -4.44 -4.67
N TYR A 40 -6.74 -5.32 -5.02
CA TYR A 40 -5.40 -5.38 -4.43
C TYR A 40 -4.64 -4.05 -4.57
N THR A 41 -4.84 -3.35 -5.69
CA THR A 41 -4.23 -2.04 -5.95
C THR A 41 -4.78 -0.97 -5.01
N VAL A 42 -6.09 -1.00 -4.73
CA VAL A 42 -6.75 -0.05 -3.82
C VAL A 42 -6.23 -0.22 -2.40
N ASP A 43 -6.09 -1.47 -1.93
CA ASP A 43 -5.51 -1.75 -0.61
C ASP A 43 -4.08 -1.22 -0.49
N LYS A 44 -3.26 -1.41 -1.53
CA LYS A 44 -1.88 -0.91 -1.57
C LYS A 44 -1.79 0.60 -1.57
N ALA A 45 -2.57 1.26 -2.42
CA ALA A 45 -2.64 2.72 -2.45
C ALA A 45 -3.05 3.27 -1.07
N GLY A 46 -4.01 2.63 -0.41
CA GLY A 46 -4.42 2.98 0.95
C GLY A 46 -3.28 2.88 1.97
N ARG A 47 -2.47 1.82 1.91
CA ARG A 47 -1.29 1.69 2.78
C ARG A 47 -0.22 2.72 2.52
N ILE A 48 0.08 3.01 1.26
CA ILE A 48 1.04 4.07 0.87
C ILE A 48 0.60 5.42 1.45
N ILE A 49 -0.67 5.78 1.29
CA ILE A 49 -1.22 7.04 1.81
C ILE A 49 -1.16 7.08 3.34
N LYS A 50 -1.60 6.01 4.00
CA LYS A 50 -1.57 5.93 5.46
C LYS A 50 -0.14 6.07 6.00
N ASN A 51 0.80 5.35 5.42
CA ASN A 51 2.19 5.38 5.84
C ASN A 51 2.83 6.77 5.58
N ALA A 52 2.41 7.46 4.52
CA ALA A 52 2.83 8.84 4.25
C ALA A 52 2.27 9.84 5.27
N VAL A 53 0.97 9.78 5.58
CA VAL A 53 0.33 10.65 6.60
C VAL A 53 0.98 10.43 7.96
N ASP A 54 1.11 9.18 8.34
CA ASP A 54 1.75 8.78 9.58
C ASP A 54 3.21 9.27 9.69
N ALA A 55 3.97 9.23 8.59
CA ALA A 55 5.34 9.73 8.56
C ALA A 55 5.39 11.24 8.75
N VAL A 56 4.45 11.99 8.17
CA VAL A 56 4.30 13.45 8.37
C VAL A 56 3.92 13.77 9.82
N GLU A 57 2.96 13.03 10.41
CA GLU A 57 2.60 13.20 11.83
C GLU A 57 3.77 12.96 12.78
N MET A 58 4.65 12.00 12.45
CA MET A 58 5.86 11.72 13.23
C MET A 58 6.94 12.80 13.11
N LEU A 59 6.94 13.58 12.02
CA LEU A 59 7.84 14.72 11.83
C LEU A 59 7.30 16.01 12.47
N ALA A 60 5.98 16.12 12.58
CA ALA A 60 5.31 17.26 13.20
C ALA A 60 5.32 17.22 14.75
N LYS A 61 5.71 16.08 15.34
CA LYS A 61 5.93 15.88 16.78
C LYS A 61 7.41 16.04 17.15
#